data_AF-S8C3L6-F1
#
_entry.id   AF-S8C3L6-F1
#
_cell.length_a   1.000
_cell.length_b   1.000
_cell.length_c   1.000
_cell.angle_alpha   90.00
_cell.angle_beta   90.00
_cell.angle_gamma   90.00
#
_symmetry.space_group_name_H-M   'P 1'
#
loop_
_entity.id
_entity.type
_entity.pdbx_description
1 polymer ?
#
loop_
_entity_poly.entity_id
_entity_poly.type
_entity_poly.pdbx_seq_one_letter_code
_entity_poly.pdbx_strand_id
1 'polypeptide(L)'
;MIRLSHVGKKLMKLLCGNEGRRSVQKVNVIREYEVASRMNSYRETSNLRGTSETTELHRFLVKFFDTTRETSDLLESILRNIDRIRGGYEVESEADESGWDFPFSSSAQEKLHELQSSHAEMLHELKSKWRKMKKNKSERNELQRELDAAARWVYILKHDLAMMGRLVKRVNNEMQHMKAIEEIIETIPESRASVEAIRELQRQEECCLMKHMEELEEHGSLCLLDISRSRQQIWKEITKNMP
;
A
#
# COMPACT_ATOMS: atom_id res chain seq x y z
N MET A 1 -39.94 10.00 -15.15
CA MET A 1 -38.69 9.20 -15.13
C MET A 1 -37.74 9.84 -14.13
N ILE A 2 -37.90 9.53 -12.84
CA ILE A 2 -37.05 10.09 -11.76
C ILE A 2 -35.95 9.06 -11.54
N ARG A 3 -34.72 9.39 -11.92
CA ARG A 3 -33.54 8.52 -11.82
C ARG A 3 -33.40 7.98 -10.39
N LEU A 4 -33.45 6.66 -10.22
CA LEU A 4 -33.16 5.92 -8.98
C LEU A 4 -31.82 6.34 -8.32
N SER A 5 -30.92 6.97 -9.09
CA SER A 5 -29.71 7.66 -8.61
C SER A 5 -29.94 8.65 -7.45
N HIS A 6 -31.13 9.26 -7.33
CA HIS A 6 -31.36 10.32 -6.34
C HIS A 6 -31.69 9.78 -4.93
N VAL A 7 -32.21 8.55 -4.83
CA VAL A 7 -32.58 7.94 -3.54
C VAL A 7 -31.36 7.29 -2.87
N GLY A 8 -30.47 6.64 -3.64
CA GLY A 8 -29.19 6.13 -3.12
C GLY A 8 -28.31 7.25 -2.55
N LYS A 9 -28.26 8.40 -3.23
CA LYS A 9 -27.50 9.59 -2.80
C LYS A 9 -27.99 10.19 -1.47
N LYS A 10 -29.30 10.16 -1.20
CA LYS A 10 -29.87 10.69 0.05
C LYS A 10 -29.64 9.77 1.24
N LEU A 11 -29.46 8.46 1.01
CA LEU A 11 -29.14 7.47 2.04
C LEU A 11 -27.67 7.53 2.46
N MET A 12 -26.75 7.79 1.51
CA MET A 12 -25.31 7.96 1.77
C MET A 12 -25.01 9.06 2.80
N LYS A 13 -25.73 10.19 2.73
CA LYS A 13 -25.59 11.32 3.66
C LYS A 13 -26.06 11.01 5.09
N LEU A 14 -26.91 9.99 5.26
CA LEU A 14 -27.43 9.57 6.57
C LEU A 14 -26.60 8.43 7.19
N LEU A 15 -25.92 7.63 6.38
CA LEU A 15 -25.11 6.50 6.84
C LEU A 15 -23.64 6.88 7.12
N CYS A 16 -23.09 7.88 6.42
CA CYS A 16 -21.75 8.43 6.69
C CYS A 16 -21.71 9.43 7.87
N GLY A 17 -22.83 9.67 8.55
CA GLY A 17 -22.95 10.68 9.63
C GLY A 17 -22.19 10.39 10.94
N ASN A 18 -21.20 9.50 10.97
CA ASN A 18 -20.43 9.17 12.19
C ASN A 18 -18.91 9.12 11.95
N GLU A 19 -18.39 10.02 11.12
CA GLU A 19 -16.95 10.21 10.85
C GLU A 19 -16.14 10.88 12.00
N GLY A 20 -16.74 11.05 13.18
CA GLY A 20 -16.15 11.87 14.25
C GLY A 20 -15.06 11.23 15.11
N ARG A 21 -14.65 9.97 14.91
CA ARG A 21 -13.70 9.30 15.84
C ARG A 21 -12.52 8.53 15.23
N ARG A 22 -12.43 8.36 13.90
CA ARG A 22 -11.39 7.48 13.30
C ARG A 22 -10.17 8.21 12.71
N SER A 23 -10.10 9.53 12.82
CA SER A 23 -9.06 10.36 12.18
C SER A 23 -7.80 10.60 13.03
N VAL A 24 -7.81 10.36 14.33
CA VAL A 24 -6.67 10.73 15.20
C VAL A 24 -5.48 9.76 15.06
N GLN A 25 -5.72 8.47 14.84
CA GLN A 25 -4.66 7.51 14.52
C GLN A 25 -4.11 7.73 13.11
N LYS A 26 -4.98 7.97 12.11
CA LYS A 26 -4.61 8.17 10.70
C LYS A 26 -3.75 9.42 10.46
N VAL A 27 -4.08 10.54 11.11
CA VAL A 27 -3.30 11.79 10.99
C VAL A 27 -1.90 11.63 11.59
N ASN A 28 -1.72 10.87 12.67
CA ASN A 28 -0.38 10.62 13.24
C ASN A 28 0.49 9.74 12.35
N VAL A 29 -0.09 8.74 11.68
CA VAL A 29 0.64 7.85 10.76
C VAL A 29 1.16 8.60 9.53
N ILE A 30 0.32 9.46 8.94
CA ILE A 30 0.72 10.29 7.79
C ILE A 30 1.77 11.32 8.22
N ARG A 31 1.63 11.95 9.39
CA ARG A 31 2.61 12.93 9.91
C ARG A 31 3.96 12.28 10.26
N GLU A 32 3.96 11.09 10.86
CA GLU A 32 5.18 10.32 11.12
C GLU A 32 5.87 9.90 9.81
N TYR A 33 5.09 9.53 8.80
CA TYR A 33 5.59 9.21 7.47
C TYR A 33 6.14 10.44 6.73
N GLU A 34 5.46 11.59 6.74
CA GLU A 34 5.92 12.84 6.13
C GLU A 34 7.24 13.35 6.74
N VAL A 35 7.39 13.20 8.06
CA VAL A 35 8.65 13.54 8.76
C VAL A 35 9.77 12.57 8.37
N ALA A 36 9.47 11.29 8.15
CA ALA A 36 10.45 10.28 7.74
C ALA A 36 10.79 10.31 6.24
N SER A 37 9.86 10.75 5.39
CA SER A 37 10.03 10.86 3.93
C SER A 37 11.08 11.93 3.56
N ARG A 38 11.47 12.80 4.50
CA ARG A 38 12.61 13.71 4.36
C ARG A 38 13.98 13.01 4.35
N MET A 39 14.07 11.73 4.72
CA MET A 39 15.31 10.93 4.63
C MET A 39 15.49 10.28 3.25
N ASN A 40 15.10 10.98 2.18
CA ASN A 40 14.85 10.39 0.87
C ASN A 40 16.08 10.17 -0.02
N SER A 41 17.30 10.30 0.51
CA SER A 41 18.48 10.11 -0.33
C SER A 41 19.70 9.67 0.45
N TYR A 42 19.82 8.35 0.68
CA TYR A 42 21.12 7.74 0.96
C TYR A 42 22.16 8.14 -0.11
N ARG A 43 21.73 8.34 -1.37
CA ARG A 43 22.56 8.80 -2.49
C ARG A 43 23.18 10.18 -2.28
N GLU A 44 22.51 11.11 -1.61
CA GLU A 44 23.02 12.47 -1.37
C GLU A 44 24.12 12.51 -0.30
N THR A 45 24.16 11.52 0.60
CA THR A 45 25.05 11.51 1.77
C THR A 45 26.24 10.56 1.65
N SER A 46 26.23 9.64 0.69
CA SER A 46 27.19 8.54 0.61
C SER A 46 28.37 8.86 -0.33
N ASN A 47 29.18 9.85 0.06
CA ASN A 47 30.51 10.08 -0.52
C ASN A 47 31.60 9.28 0.24
N LEU A 48 31.35 7.97 0.49
CA LEU A 48 32.19 7.14 1.36
C LEU A 48 33.08 6.15 0.59
N ARG A 49 34.36 6.12 1.00
CA ARG A 49 35.55 5.53 0.34
C ARG A 49 35.58 3.99 0.26
N GLY A 50 36.02 3.48 -0.89
CA GLY A 50 37.38 2.95 -1.05
C GLY A 50 37.71 1.47 -0.79
N THR A 51 36.78 0.58 -0.44
CA THR A 51 37.07 -0.87 -0.34
C THR A 51 36.03 -1.72 -1.08
N SER A 52 36.41 -2.89 -1.61
CA SER A 52 35.48 -3.75 -2.39
C SER A 52 34.21 -4.11 -1.59
N GLU A 53 34.33 -4.39 -0.29
CA GLU A 53 33.21 -4.74 0.59
C GLU A 53 32.30 -3.54 0.91
N THR A 54 32.86 -2.32 1.04
CA THR A 54 32.06 -1.09 1.22
C THR A 54 31.27 -0.75 -0.04
N THR A 55 31.81 -1.01 -1.23
CA THR A 55 31.07 -0.87 -2.50
C THR A 55 29.88 -1.82 -2.62
N GLU A 56 29.98 -3.06 -2.11
CA GLU A 56 28.89 -4.02 -2.18
C GLU A 56 27.76 -3.73 -1.19
N LEU A 57 28.11 -3.34 0.05
CA LEU A 57 27.12 -2.90 1.04
C LEU A 57 26.40 -1.64 0.54
N HIS A 58 27.16 -0.68 0.01
CA HIS A 58 26.62 0.53 -0.59
C HIS A 58 25.61 0.20 -1.70
N ARG A 59 25.95 -0.71 -2.63
CA ARG A 59 25.03 -1.17 -3.68
C ARG A 59 23.75 -1.77 -3.09
N PHE A 60 23.89 -2.60 -2.06
CA PHE A 60 22.74 -3.21 -1.38
C PHE A 60 21.84 -2.16 -0.73
N LEU A 61 22.42 -1.21 -0.01
CA LEU A 61 21.68 -0.12 0.65
C LEU A 61 20.96 0.76 -0.37
N VAL A 62 21.61 1.12 -1.49
CA VAL A 62 20.96 1.82 -2.60
C VAL A 62 19.75 1.02 -3.09
N LYS A 63 19.91 -0.28 -3.36
CA LYS A 63 18.79 -1.14 -3.80
C LYS A 63 17.66 -1.19 -2.77
N PHE A 64 17.99 -1.28 -1.48
CA PHE A 64 17.02 -1.28 -0.39
C PHE A 64 16.22 0.04 -0.35
N PHE A 65 16.90 1.19 -0.33
CA PHE A 65 16.22 2.49 -0.30
C PHE A 65 15.39 2.75 -1.56
N ASP A 66 15.90 2.40 -2.75
CA ASP A 66 15.18 2.55 -4.01
C ASP A 66 13.92 1.66 -4.03
N THR A 67 14.05 0.37 -3.70
CA THR A 67 12.91 -0.57 -3.70
C THR A 67 11.85 -0.17 -2.67
N THR A 68 12.28 0.25 -1.48
CA THR A 68 11.32 0.70 -0.46
C THR A 68 10.64 2.01 -0.86
N ARG A 69 11.31 2.90 -1.61
CA ARG A 69 10.72 4.14 -2.14
C ARG A 69 9.62 3.84 -3.15
N GLU A 70 9.92 3.00 -4.14
CA GLU A 70 8.91 2.55 -5.12
C GLU A 70 7.69 1.91 -4.42
N THR A 71 7.95 1.16 -3.36
CA THR A 71 6.89 0.56 -2.54
C THR A 71 6.03 1.62 -1.86
N SER A 72 6.65 2.62 -1.23
CA SER A 72 5.93 3.74 -0.63
C SER A 72 5.07 4.50 -1.64
N ASP A 73 5.62 4.82 -2.80
CA ASP A 73 4.92 5.56 -3.86
C ASP A 73 3.66 4.80 -4.32
N LEU A 74 3.77 3.47 -4.47
CA LEU A 74 2.64 2.60 -4.81
C LEU A 74 1.58 2.56 -3.71
N LEU A 75 2.01 2.40 -2.44
CA LEU A 75 1.10 2.38 -1.30
C LEU A 75 0.35 3.71 -1.15
N GLU A 76 1.04 4.83 -1.29
CA GLU A 76 0.40 6.14 -1.30
C GLU A 76 -0.60 6.29 -2.46
N SER A 77 -0.27 5.80 -3.65
CA SER A 77 -1.19 5.81 -4.78
C SER A 77 -2.45 4.99 -4.49
N ILE A 78 -2.29 3.81 -3.87
CA ILE A 78 -3.40 2.96 -3.42
C ILE A 78 -4.28 3.69 -2.40
N LEU A 79 -3.67 4.35 -1.41
CA LEU A 79 -4.40 5.10 -0.37
C LEU A 79 -5.14 6.31 -0.95
N ARG A 80 -4.49 7.11 -1.81
CA ARG A 80 -5.13 8.21 -2.55
C ARG A 80 -6.32 7.74 -3.36
N ASN A 81 -6.23 6.55 -3.94
CA ASN A 81 -7.33 5.96 -4.68
C ASN A 81 -8.50 5.52 -3.79
N ILE A 82 -8.23 5.00 -2.59
CA ILE A 82 -9.25 4.70 -1.59
C ILE A 82 -10.00 5.99 -1.21
N ASP A 83 -9.26 7.06 -0.93
CA ASP A 83 -9.85 8.37 -0.60
C ASP A 83 -10.65 8.94 -1.77
N ARG A 84 -10.16 8.81 -3.01
CA ARG A 84 -10.89 9.22 -4.21
C ARG A 84 -12.17 8.44 -4.39
N ILE A 85 -12.18 7.13 -4.15
CA ILE A 85 -13.41 6.33 -4.21
C ILE A 85 -14.39 6.81 -3.14
N ARG A 86 -13.94 7.00 -1.89
CA ARG A 86 -14.80 7.49 -0.81
C ARG A 86 -15.35 8.90 -1.08
N GLY A 87 -14.55 9.82 -1.62
CA GLY A 87 -14.96 11.19 -1.94
C GLY A 87 -15.74 11.31 -3.27
N GLY A 88 -15.51 10.40 -4.23
CA GLY A 88 -16.15 10.39 -5.54
C GLY A 88 -17.61 9.92 -5.52
N TYR A 89 -18.04 9.25 -4.45
CA TYR A 89 -19.47 9.00 -4.19
C TYR A 89 -20.26 10.29 -3.87
N GLU A 90 -19.61 11.46 -3.73
CA GLU A 90 -20.27 12.76 -3.55
C GLU A 90 -20.37 13.63 -4.81
N VAL A 91 -19.76 13.27 -5.95
CA VAL A 91 -19.73 14.15 -7.15
C VAL A 91 -20.78 13.75 -8.19
N GLU A 92 -21.55 14.74 -8.61
CA GLU A 92 -22.59 14.67 -9.63
C GLU A 92 -22.04 14.33 -11.02
N SER A 93 -22.78 13.47 -11.74
CA SER A 93 -23.00 13.50 -13.21
C SER A 93 -21.79 13.38 -14.16
N GLU A 94 -21.93 12.48 -15.14
CA GLU A 94 -21.22 12.50 -16.43
C GLU A 94 -19.68 12.39 -16.34
N ALA A 95 -19.19 11.18 -16.11
CA ALA A 95 -17.82 10.83 -16.44
C ALA A 95 -17.85 9.78 -17.55
N ASP A 96 -17.20 10.10 -18.66
CA ASP A 96 -16.94 9.23 -19.81
C ASP A 96 -16.61 7.80 -19.37
N GLU A 97 -17.16 6.80 -20.09
CA GLU A 97 -16.88 5.37 -19.91
C GLU A 97 -15.38 5.02 -19.96
N SER A 98 -14.52 5.93 -20.42
CA SER A 98 -13.06 5.80 -20.43
C SER A 98 -12.35 6.20 -19.12
N GLY A 99 -13.05 6.76 -18.14
CA GLY A 99 -12.45 7.30 -16.90
C GLY A 99 -12.28 6.28 -15.76
N TRP A 100 -12.87 5.09 -15.89
CA TRP A 100 -12.72 4.01 -14.92
C TRP A 100 -11.50 3.13 -15.19
N ASP A 101 -10.34 3.73 -15.50
CA ASP A 101 -9.08 2.99 -15.35
C ASP A 101 -8.90 2.70 -13.86
N PHE A 102 -9.30 1.48 -13.47
CA PHE A 102 -9.54 1.10 -12.09
C PHE A 102 -8.29 1.32 -11.25
N PRO A 103 -8.42 1.94 -10.06
CA PRO A 103 -7.28 2.17 -9.17
C PRO A 103 -6.62 0.88 -8.62
N PHE A 104 -7.28 -0.26 -8.79
CA PHE A 104 -6.83 -1.60 -8.40
C PHE A 104 -6.66 -2.53 -9.62
N SER A 105 -6.40 -1.94 -10.79
CA SER A 105 -6.23 -2.63 -12.06
C SER A 105 -5.14 -3.71 -12.01
N SER A 106 -5.12 -4.55 -13.05
CA SER A 106 -4.05 -5.53 -13.26
C SER A 106 -2.66 -4.89 -13.15
N SER A 107 -2.50 -3.63 -13.56
CA SER A 107 -1.23 -2.91 -13.45
C SER A 107 -0.78 -2.68 -11.99
N ALA A 108 -1.68 -2.31 -11.08
CA ALA A 108 -1.34 -2.15 -9.66
C ALA A 108 -0.99 -3.51 -9.00
N GLN A 109 -1.69 -4.57 -9.40
CA GLN A 109 -1.42 -5.93 -8.94
C GLN A 109 -0.08 -6.47 -9.47
N GLU A 110 0.22 -6.21 -10.74
CA GLU A 110 1.50 -6.51 -11.39
C GLU A 110 2.63 -5.78 -10.67
N LYS A 111 2.47 -4.49 -10.38
CA LYS A 111 3.48 -3.72 -9.65
C LYS A 111 3.72 -4.25 -8.24
N LEU A 112 2.66 -4.64 -7.52
CA LEU A 112 2.80 -5.31 -6.22
C LEU A 112 3.57 -6.63 -6.34
N HIS A 113 3.29 -7.43 -7.38
CA HIS A 113 3.98 -8.69 -7.63
C HIS A 113 5.47 -8.49 -8.01
N GLU A 114 5.78 -7.49 -8.83
CA GLU A 114 7.15 -7.07 -9.16
C GLU A 114 7.92 -6.69 -7.90
N LEU A 115 7.35 -5.83 -7.06
CA LEU A 115 7.97 -5.40 -5.82
C LEU A 115 8.17 -6.56 -4.84
N GLN A 116 7.18 -7.45 -4.70
CA GLN A 116 7.33 -8.67 -3.90
C GLN A 116 8.50 -9.54 -4.40
N SER A 117 8.64 -9.68 -5.72
CA SER A 117 9.72 -10.45 -6.34
C SER A 117 11.09 -9.81 -6.08
N SER A 118 11.19 -8.48 -6.26
CA SER A 118 12.41 -7.71 -5.95
C SER A 118 12.84 -7.87 -4.48
N HIS A 119 11.91 -7.80 -3.53
CA HIS A 119 12.20 -8.04 -2.11
C HIS A 119 12.63 -9.48 -1.84
N ALA A 120 12.03 -10.47 -2.50
CA ALA A 120 12.42 -11.88 -2.35
C ALA A 120 13.86 -12.14 -2.84
N GLU A 121 14.24 -11.54 -3.97
CA GLU A 121 15.61 -11.57 -4.48
C GLU A 121 16.59 -10.90 -3.51
N MET A 122 16.24 -9.73 -3.00
CA MET A 122 17.04 -8.99 -2.02
C MET A 122 17.28 -9.83 -0.75
N LEU A 123 16.24 -10.50 -0.25
CA LEU A 123 16.36 -11.41 0.89
C LEU A 123 17.25 -12.61 0.58
N HIS A 124 17.17 -13.17 -0.63
CA HIS A 124 18.01 -14.27 -1.06
C HIS A 124 19.49 -13.84 -1.16
N GLU A 125 19.75 -12.66 -1.71
CA GLU A 125 21.09 -12.06 -1.77
C GLU A 125 21.69 -11.89 -0.36
N LEU A 126 20.92 -11.32 0.57
CA LEU A 126 21.31 -11.17 1.98
C LEU A 126 21.66 -12.51 2.62
N LYS A 127 20.78 -13.50 2.49
CA LYS A 127 21.01 -14.85 3.05
C LYS A 127 22.23 -15.53 2.44
N SER A 128 22.47 -15.35 1.15
CA SER A 128 23.65 -15.88 0.46
C SER A 128 24.93 -15.24 0.97
N LYS A 129 24.96 -13.91 1.10
CA LYS A 129 26.13 -13.17 1.62
C LYS A 129 26.39 -13.48 3.09
N TRP A 130 25.36 -13.58 3.92
CA TRP A 130 25.48 -13.96 5.33
C TRP A 130 26.18 -15.31 5.51
N ARG A 131 25.83 -16.30 4.68
CA ARG A 131 26.49 -17.62 4.67
C ARG A 131 27.98 -17.53 4.31
N LYS A 132 28.39 -16.58 3.48
CA LYS A 132 29.79 -16.37 3.10
C LYS A 132 30.58 -15.65 4.21
N MET A 133 30.02 -14.60 4.82
CA MET A 133 30.67 -13.81 5.88
C MET A 133 30.89 -14.55 7.20
N LYS A 134 30.05 -15.56 7.51
CA LYS A 134 30.21 -16.40 8.71
C LYS A 134 31.59 -17.12 8.79
N LYS A 135 32.41 -17.07 7.74
CA LYS A 135 33.75 -17.67 7.67
C LYS A 135 34.92 -16.81 8.21
N ASN A 136 34.88 -15.45 8.28
CA ASN A 136 36.06 -14.59 8.68
C ASN A 136 35.86 -13.62 9.89
N LYS A 137 36.65 -13.74 10.99
CA LYS A 137 36.24 -13.43 12.40
C LYS A 137 36.31 -11.98 12.93
N SER A 138 37.13 -11.05 12.43
CA SER A 138 37.43 -9.80 13.20
C SER A 138 36.72 -8.50 12.76
N GLU A 139 36.27 -8.34 11.52
CA GLU A 139 35.49 -7.16 11.06
C GLU A 139 33.95 -7.36 11.16
N ARG A 140 33.57 -8.43 11.88
CA ARG A 140 32.32 -9.18 11.67
C ARG A 140 31.09 -8.64 12.41
N ASN A 141 31.23 -7.75 13.39
CA ASN A 141 30.11 -7.48 14.32
C ASN A 141 29.18 -6.33 13.89
N GLU A 142 29.68 -5.34 13.14
CA GLU A 142 28.91 -4.13 12.82
C GLU A 142 28.20 -4.26 11.47
N LEU A 143 28.93 -4.64 10.42
CA LEU A 143 28.37 -5.04 9.12
C LEU A 143 27.31 -6.15 9.26
N GLN A 144 27.51 -7.09 10.19
CA GLN A 144 26.52 -8.12 10.47
C GLN A 144 25.24 -7.56 11.09
N ARG A 145 25.32 -6.54 11.96
CA ARG A 145 24.12 -5.90 12.55
C ARG A 145 23.32 -5.17 11.50
N GLU A 146 23.97 -4.43 10.60
CA GLU A 146 23.33 -3.72 9.49
C GLU A 146 22.63 -4.68 8.54
N LEU A 147 23.31 -5.77 8.16
CA LEU A 147 22.75 -6.77 7.25
C LEU A 147 21.64 -7.61 7.92
N ASP A 148 21.78 -7.94 9.20
CA ASP A 148 20.71 -8.61 9.96
C ASP A 148 19.49 -7.69 10.13
N ALA A 149 19.69 -6.39 10.35
CA ALA A 149 18.61 -5.40 10.39
C ALA A 149 17.91 -5.31 9.03
N ALA A 150 18.65 -5.12 7.94
CA ALA A 150 18.09 -5.07 6.61
C ALA A 150 17.36 -6.37 6.24
N ALA A 151 17.91 -7.55 6.56
CA ALA A 151 17.27 -8.83 6.25
C ALA A 151 15.94 -9.02 6.99
N ARG A 152 15.85 -8.59 8.26
CA ARG A 152 14.58 -8.60 9.01
C ARG A 152 13.54 -7.71 8.34
N TRP A 153 13.94 -6.51 7.93
CA TRP A 153 13.02 -5.57 7.29
C TRP A 153 12.55 -6.01 5.92
N VAL A 154 13.45 -6.51 5.07
CA VAL A 154 13.09 -7.07 3.75
C VAL A 154 12.12 -8.25 3.91
N TYR A 155 12.27 -9.05 4.97
CA TYR A 155 11.31 -10.11 5.28
C TYR A 155 9.92 -9.58 5.66
N ILE A 156 9.85 -8.55 6.51
CA ILE A 156 8.59 -7.90 6.90
C ILE A 156 7.90 -7.33 5.66
N LEU A 157 8.62 -6.52 4.86
CA LEU A 157 8.06 -5.89 3.67
C LEU A 157 7.57 -6.91 2.62
N LYS A 158 8.28 -8.03 2.44
CA LYS A 158 7.81 -9.11 1.58
C LYS A 158 6.45 -9.64 2.03
N HIS A 159 6.28 -9.86 3.34
CA HIS A 159 5.02 -10.36 3.89
C HIS A 159 3.90 -9.34 3.73
N ASP A 160 4.18 -8.07 4.05
CA ASP A 160 3.20 -7.01 3.95
C ASP A 160 2.73 -6.78 2.52
N LEU A 161 3.67 -6.79 1.56
CA LEU A 161 3.29 -6.65 0.16
C LEU A 161 2.46 -7.82 -0.34
N ALA A 162 2.71 -9.04 0.14
CA ALA A 162 1.89 -10.21 -0.17
C ALA A 162 0.47 -10.09 0.42
N MET A 163 0.34 -9.53 1.63
CA MET A 163 -0.95 -9.18 2.22
C MET A 163 -1.65 -8.09 1.39
N MET A 164 -0.97 -6.99 1.05
CA MET A 164 -1.50 -5.91 0.22
C MET A 164 -1.99 -6.42 -1.13
N GLY A 165 -1.24 -7.30 -1.80
CA GLY A 165 -1.67 -7.93 -3.05
C GLY A 165 -2.99 -8.70 -2.92
N ARG A 166 -3.19 -9.41 -1.81
CA ARG A 166 -4.47 -10.10 -1.53
C ARG A 166 -5.61 -9.12 -1.28
N LEU A 167 -5.36 -8.05 -0.53
CA LEU A 167 -6.38 -7.05 -0.19
C LEU A 167 -6.79 -6.22 -1.41
N VAL A 168 -5.83 -5.78 -2.22
CA VAL A 168 -6.08 -5.11 -3.50
C VAL A 168 -6.91 -5.99 -4.43
N LYS A 169 -6.57 -7.28 -4.52
CA LYS A 169 -7.35 -8.24 -5.31
C LYS A 169 -8.78 -8.40 -4.77
N ARG A 170 -8.94 -8.44 -3.45
CA ARG A 170 -10.27 -8.55 -2.80
C ARG A 170 -11.13 -7.33 -3.11
N VAL A 171 -10.61 -6.11 -2.94
CA VAL A 171 -11.32 -4.88 -3.29
C VAL A 171 -11.67 -4.86 -4.77
N ASN A 172 -10.73 -5.20 -5.66
CA ASN A 172 -11.00 -5.26 -7.10
C ASN A 172 -12.12 -6.25 -7.43
N ASN A 173 -12.10 -7.46 -6.86
CA ASN A 173 -13.13 -8.46 -7.09
C ASN A 173 -14.52 -7.96 -6.65
N GLU A 174 -14.60 -7.31 -5.49
CA GLU A 174 -15.83 -6.72 -4.97
C GLU A 174 -16.38 -5.63 -5.92
N MET A 175 -15.50 -4.76 -6.42
CA MET A 175 -15.90 -3.73 -7.38
C MET A 175 -16.41 -4.33 -8.70
N GLN A 176 -15.76 -5.39 -9.21
CA GLN A 176 -16.26 -6.11 -10.39
C GLN A 176 -17.60 -6.79 -10.11
N HIS A 177 -17.80 -7.30 -8.90
CA HIS A 177 -19.08 -7.87 -8.50
C HIS A 177 -20.20 -6.83 -8.51
N MET A 178 -19.95 -5.65 -7.94
CA MET A 178 -20.91 -4.53 -7.94
C MET A 178 -21.31 -4.12 -9.35
N LYS A 179 -20.36 -4.05 -10.29
CA LYS A 179 -20.65 -3.78 -11.71
C LYS A 179 -21.55 -4.83 -12.34
N ALA A 180 -21.25 -6.11 -12.12
CA ALA A 180 -22.08 -7.19 -12.64
C ALA A 180 -23.51 -7.13 -12.06
N ILE A 181 -23.65 -6.70 -10.80
CA ILE A 181 -24.95 -6.45 -10.18
C ILE A 181 -25.67 -5.27 -10.86
N GLU A 182 -24.98 -4.17 -11.15
CA GLU A 182 -25.54 -3.03 -11.88
C GLU A 182 -26.07 -3.44 -13.25
N GLU A 183 -25.28 -4.19 -14.02
CA GLU A 183 -25.71 -4.74 -15.33
C GLU A 183 -26.96 -5.63 -15.22
N ILE A 184 -27.05 -6.47 -14.17
CA ILE A 184 -28.23 -7.29 -13.94
C ILE A 184 -29.44 -6.42 -13.58
N ILE A 185 -29.26 -5.42 -12.71
CA ILE A 185 -30.32 -4.51 -12.26
C ILE A 185 -30.98 -3.80 -13.44
N GLU A 186 -30.20 -3.38 -14.44
CA GLU A 186 -30.71 -2.72 -15.65
C GLU A 186 -31.69 -3.59 -16.45
N THR A 187 -31.62 -4.92 -16.30
CA THR A 187 -32.53 -5.87 -16.98
C THR A 187 -33.83 -6.13 -16.21
N ILE A 188 -33.91 -5.72 -14.95
CA ILE A 188 -35.05 -6.02 -14.07
C ILE A 188 -36.19 -5.02 -14.31
N PRO A 189 -37.43 -5.48 -14.60
CA PRO A 189 -38.58 -4.59 -14.72
C PRO A 189 -38.81 -3.77 -13.44
N GLU A 190 -39.05 -2.47 -13.60
CA GLU A 190 -39.34 -1.57 -12.48
C GLU A 190 -40.69 -1.95 -11.84
N SER A 191 -40.62 -2.46 -10.61
CA SER A 191 -41.76 -2.71 -9.74
C SER A 191 -41.40 -2.22 -8.34
N ARG A 192 -42.40 -1.91 -7.51
CA ARG A 192 -42.14 -1.47 -6.12
C ARG A 192 -41.34 -2.50 -5.33
N ALA A 193 -41.56 -3.79 -5.56
CA ALA A 193 -40.84 -4.88 -4.90
C ALA A 193 -39.40 -5.02 -5.41
N SER A 194 -39.18 -4.90 -6.73
CA SER A 194 -37.82 -4.94 -7.30
C SER A 194 -36.99 -3.75 -6.85
N VAL A 195 -37.56 -2.54 -6.81
CA VAL A 195 -36.84 -1.34 -6.32
C VAL A 195 -36.33 -1.51 -4.89
N GLU A 196 -37.14 -2.07 -3.98
CA GLU A 196 -36.72 -2.25 -2.59
C GLU A 196 -35.66 -3.35 -2.44
N ALA A 197 -35.83 -4.47 -3.16
CA ALA A 197 -34.84 -5.54 -3.17
C ALA A 197 -33.48 -5.08 -3.73
N ILE A 198 -33.50 -4.30 -4.81
CA ILE A 198 -32.30 -3.72 -5.43
C ILE A 198 -31.57 -2.80 -4.45
N ARG A 199 -32.30 -1.93 -3.73
CA ARG A 199 -31.71 -1.03 -2.74
C ARG A 199 -31.03 -1.77 -1.61
N GLU A 200 -31.67 -2.81 -1.07
CA GLU A 200 -31.09 -3.57 0.02
C GLU A 200 -29.84 -4.33 -0.45
N LEU A 201 -29.85 -4.86 -1.67
CA LEU A 201 -28.70 -5.55 -2.26
C LEU A 201 -27.53 -4.58 -2.48
N GLN A 202 -27.78 -3.41 -3.08
CA GLN A 202 -26.76 -2.35 -3.23
C GLN A 202 -26.16 -1.93 -1.87
N ARG A 203 -27.00 -1.75 -0.85
CA ARG A 203 -26.54 -1.38 0.50
C ARG A 203 -25.65 -2.46 1.13
N GLN A 204 -25.94 -3.74 0.87
CA GLN A 204 -25.13 -4.85 1.39
C GLN A 204 -23.75 -4.91 0.73
N GLU A 205 -23.70 -4.80 -0.59
CA GLU A 205 -22.45 -4.82 -1.35
C GLU A 205 -21.58 -3.59 -1.06
N GLU A 206 -22.18 -2.38 -0.97
CA GLU A 206 -21.46 -1.17 -0.57
C GLU A 206 -20.82 -1.32 0.82
N CYS A 207 -21.55 -1.90 1.78
CA CYS A 207 -21.03 -2.17 3.12
C CYS A 207 -19.86 -3.18 3.09
N CYS A 208 -19.92 -4.17 2.21
CA CYS A 208 -18.87 -5.15 2.01
C CYS A 208 -17.61 -4.51 1.40
N LEU A 209 -17.78 -3.74 0.32
CA LEU A 209 -16.70 -2.98 -0.32
C LEU A 209 -16.02 -2.03 0.67
N MET A 210 -16.79 -1.27 1.44
CA MET A 210 -16.25 -0.33 2.43
C MET A 210 -15.40 -1.02 3.49
N LYS A 211 -15.82 -2.20 3.97
CA LYS A 211 -15.01 -2.99 4.91
C LYS A 211 -13.69 -3.47 4.28
N HIS A 212 -13.73 -3.95 3.04
CA HIS A 212 -12.50 -4.35 2.34
C HIS A 212 -11.55 -3.17 2.09
N MET A 213 -12.10 -1.99 1.78
CA MET A 213 -11.32 -0.77 1.63
C MET A 213 -10.72 -0.28 2.95
N GLU A 214 -11.46 -0.37 4.06
CA GLU A 214 -10.95 -0.08 5.41
C GLU A 214 -9.78 -1.01 5.77
N GLU A 215 -9.92 -2.32 5.55
CA GLU A 215 -8.85 -3.30 5.81
C GLU A 215 -7.60 -3.01 4.95
N LEU A 216 -7.79 -2.68 3.66
CA LEU A 216 -6.70 -2.32 2.76
C LEU A 216 -5.99 -1.04 3.18
N GLU A 217 -6.74 -0.03 3.61
CA GLU A 217 -6.21 1.24 4.08
C GLU A 217 -5.40 1.09 5.37
N GLU A 218 -5.93 0.33 6.34
CA GLU A 218 -5.25 0.03 7.60
C GLU A 218 -3.92 -0.69 7.35
N HIS A 219 -3.94 -1.74 6.52
CA HIS A 219 -2.71 -2.49 6.19
C HIS A 219 -1.72 -1.64 5.40
N GLY A 220 -2.18 -0.84 4.43
CA GLY A 220 -1.33 0.05 3.66
C GLY A 220 -0.66 1.11 4.53
N SER A 221 -1.40 1.67 5.48
CA SER A 221 -0.88 2.66 6.45
C SER A 221 0.17 2.04 7.39
N LEU A 222 -0.08 0.84 7.90
CA LEU A 222 0.89 0.10 8.73
C LEU A 222 2.16 -0.23 7.94
N CYS A 223 2.03 -0.66 6.69
CA CYS A 223 3.18 -0.96 5.84
C CYS A 223 4.04 0.30 5.59
N LEU A 224 3.43 1.47 5.38
CA LEU A 224 4.17 2.73 5.27
C LEU A 224 4.95 3.08 6.55
N LEU A 225 4.38 2.83 7.74
CA LEU A 225 5.10 2.99 9.01
C LEU A 225 6.29 2.05 9.12
N ASP A 226 6.13 0.78 8.74
CA ASP A 226 7.20 -0.20 8.83
C ASP A 226 8.33 0.11 7.84
N ILE A 227 8.01 0.58 6.62
CA ILE A 227 9.01 1.11 5.68
C ILE A 227 9.76 2.29 6.30
N SER A 228 9.03 3.26 6.86
CA SER A 228 9.61 4.45 7.49
C SER A 228 10.56 4.08 8.65
N ARG A 229 10.10 3.23 9.58
CA ARG A 229 10.91 2.74 10.70
C ARG A 229 12.12 1.96 10.23
N SER A 230 11.95 1.14 9.19
CA SER A 230 13.05 0.37 8.60
C SER A 230 14.16 1.27 8.07
N ARG A 231 13.80 2.25 7.24
CA ARG A 231 14.74 3.24 6.69
C ARG A 231 15.48 3.98 7.79
N GLN A 232 14.77 4.44 8.83
CA GLN A 232 15.37 5.12 9.98
C GLN A 232 16.33 4.22 10.77
N GLN A 233 15.97 2.96 11.00
CA GLN A 233 16.83 2.05 11.75
C GLN A 233 18.11 1.74 10.97
N ILE A 234 18.00 1.43 9.67
CA ILE A 234 19.15 1.18 8.81
C ILE A 234 20.03 2.42 8.74
N TRP A 235 19.44 3.60 8.58
CA TRP A 235 20.18 4.87 8.60
C TRP A 235 20.94 5.11 9.91
N LYS A 236 20.31 4.84 11.07
CA LYS A 236 20.96 4.97 12.37
C LYS A 236 22.15 4.04 12.51
N GLU A 237 22.03 2.79 12.05
CA GLU A 237 23.16 1.87 12.06
C GLU A 237 24.29 2.38 11.16
N ILE A 238 24.00 2.79 9.92
CA ILE A 238 25.02 3.32 8.99
C ILE A 238 25.73 4.57 9.57
N THR A 239 24.97 5.52 10.09
CA THR A 239 25.53 6.80 10.59
C THR A 239 26.26 6.66 11.91
N LYS A 240 25.89 5.69 12.76
CA LYS A 240 26.61 5.38 14.00
C LYS A 240 28.06 5.00 13.75
N ASN A 241 28.39 4.50 12.56
CA ASN A 241 29.75 4.15 12.20
C ASN A 241 30.33 4.96 11.03
N MET A 242 29.74 6.15 10.77
CA MET A 242 30.45 7.27 10.14
C MET A 242 31.30 8.02 11.19
N PRO A 243 32.56 8.39 10.89
CA PRO A 243 33.44 9.13 11.80
C PRO A 243 33.00 10.58 12.05
#